data_AF-B2IL78-F1
#
_entry.id   AF-B2IL78-F1
#
_cell.length_a   1.000
_cell.length_b   1.000
_cell.length_c   1.000
_cell.angle_alpha   90.00
_cell.angle_beta   90.00
_cell.angle_gamma   90.00
#
_symmetry.space_group_name_H-M   'P 1'
#
loop_
_entity.id
_entity.type
_entity.pdbx_description
1 polymer ?
#
loop_
_entity_poly.entity_id
_entity_poly.type
_entity_poly.pdbx_seq_one_letter_code
_entity_poly.pdbx_strand_id
1 'polypeptide(L)' 'MFGTYNRLNLPVDASWQTVVRAAIKKLDPKSLKDPQLRPDRRTFYRIMLEHHERAQEMVAAYRL' A
#
# COMPACT_ATOMS: atom_id res chain seq x y z
N MET A 1 -3.08 17.68 7.74
CA MET A 1 -3.02 16.67 8.81
C MET A 1 -4.23 15.75 8.68
N PHE A 2 -4.07 14.60 8.00
CA PHE A 2 -5.03 13.50 7.98
C PHE A 2 -4.22 12.20 7.95
N GLY A 3 -3.53 11.94 9.06
CA GLY A 3 -2.83 10.69 9.31
C GLY A 3 -3.83 9.61 9.72
N THR A 4 -4.75 9.25 8.82
CA THR A 4 -5.47 7.99 8.97
C THR A 4 -4.52 6.92 8.45
N TYR A 5 -3.82 6.23 9.36
CA TYR A 5 -2.99 5.06 9.05
C TYR A 5 -3.87 4.01 8.35
N ASN A 6 -3.98 4.09 7.03
CA ASN A 6 -4.87 3.27 6.24
C ASN A 6 -4.18 1.92 5.99
N ARG A 7 -4.20 1.06 7.01
CA ARG A 7 -3.85 -0.35 6.84
C ARG A 7 -4.78 -0.90 5.75
N LEU A 8 -4.19 -1.50 4.71
CA LEU A 8 -4.91 -2.03 3.55
C LEU A 8 -5.88 -3.18 3.90
N ASN A 9 -6.00 -3.54 5.19
CA ASN A 9 -6.72 -4.68 5.74
C ASN A 9 -6.42 -5.96 4.96
N LEU A 10 -5.12 -6.18 4.75
CA LEU A 10 -4.59 -7.34 4.06
C LEU A 10 -3.86 -8.23 5.07
N PRO A 11 -3.92 -9.55 4.88
CA PRO A 11 -3.10 -10.45 5.64
C PRO A 11 -1.62 -10.24 5.27
N VAL A 12 -0.71 -10.51 6.21
CA VAL A 12 0.72 -10.24 6.06
C VAL A 12 1.37 -11.10 4.97
N ASP A 13 0.81 -12.27 4.69
CA ASP A 13 1.21 -13.18 3.62
C ASP A 13 0.69 -12.76 2.23
N ALA A 14 -0.08 -11.66 2.14
CA ALA A 14 -0.60 -11.18 0.86
C ALA A 14 0.54 -10.85 -0.11
N SER A 15 0.35 -11.19 -1.38
CA SER A 15 1.29 -10.84 -2.44
C SER A 15 1.32 -9.33 -2.71
N TRP A 16 2.44 -8.84 -3.24
CA TRP A 16 2.61 -7.43 -3.62
C TRP A 16 1.51 -6.94 -4.58
N GLN A 17 0.97 -7.81 -5.44
CA GLN A 17 -0.12 -7.48 -6.36
C GLN A 17 -1.42 -7.16 -5.60
N THR A 18 -1.71 -7.92 -4.55
CA THR A 18 -2.87 -7.70 -3.67
C THR A 18 -2.73 -6.38 -2.92
N VAL A 19 -1.52 -6.07 -2.45
CA VAL A 19 -1.18 -4.77 -1.83
C VAL A 19 -1.47 -3.62 -2.78
N VAL A 20 -0.96 -3.68 -4.01
CA VAL A 20 -1.19 -2.64 -5.02
C VAL A 20 -2.68 -2.52 -5.37
N ARG A 21 -3.42 -3.64 -5.52
CA ARG A 21 -4.86 -3.61 -5.79
C ARG A 21 -5.66 -2.99 -4.64
N ALA A 22 -5.33 -3.30 -3.39
CA ALA A 22 -5.97 -2.68 -2.24
C ALA A 22 -5.64 -1.19 -2.16
N ALA A 23 -4.39 -0.81 -2.44
CA ALA A 23 -3.95 0.58 -2.48
C ALA A 23 -4.68 1.38 -3.56
N ILE A 24 -4.86 0.83 -4.76
CA ILE A 24 -5.66 1.44 -5.85
C ILE A 24 -7.08 1.74 -5.39
N LYS A 25 -7.73 0.81 -4.65
CA LYS A 25 -9.09 1.01 -4.13
C LYS A 25 -9.22 2.14 -3.11
N LYS A 26 -8.11 2.62 -2.54
CA LYS A 26 -8.09 3.75 -1.59
C LYS A 26 -7.92 5.11 -2.26
N LEU A 27 -7.51 5.13 -3.54
CA LEU A 27 -7.35 6.36 -4.30
C LEU A 27 -8.68 6.82 -4.90
N ASP A 28 -8.84 8.14 -5.06
CA ASP A 28 -9.96 8.70 -5.82
C ASP A 28 -9.88 8.20 -7.29
N PRO A 29 -10.97 7.65 -7.86
CA PRO A 29 -11.04 7.27 -9.26
C PRO A 29 -10.62 8.37 -10.25
N LYS A 30 -10.84 9.65 -9.92
CA LYS A 30 -10.39 10.80 -10.72
C LYS A 30 -8.86 10.90 -10.71
N SER A 31 -8.25 10.74 -9.54
CA SER A 31 -6.79 10.74 -9.39
C SER A 31 -6.11 9.57 -10.10
N LEU A 32 -6.82 8.46 -10.35
CA LEU A 32 -6.29 7.34 -11.15
C LEU A 32 -6.20 7.66 -12.65
N LYS A 33 -7.16 8.43 -13.17
CA LYS A 33 -7.24 8.80 -14.59
C LYS A 33 -6.31 9.94 -14.97
N ASP A 34 -5.89 10.75 -14.00
CA ASP A 34 -4.99 11.88 -14.24
C ASP A 34 -3.56 11.41 -14.57
N PRO A 35 -3.01 11.73 -15.76
CA PRO A 35 -1.62 11.41 -16.10
C PRO A 35 -0.57 12.19 -15.28
N GLN A 36 -0.90 13.39 -14.80
CA GLN A 36 0.03 14.24 -14.04
C GLN A 36 0.32 13.66 -12.66
N LEU A 37 -0.64 12.95 -12.07
CA LEU A 37 -0.51 12.30 -10.77
C LEU A 37 0.20 10.93 -10.84
N ARG A 38 0.69 10.50 -12.02
CA ARG A 38 1.42 9.22 -12.17
C ARG A 38 2.62 9.09 -11.22
N PRO A 39 3.49 10.11 -11.05
CA PRO A 39 4.62 10.03 -10.12
C PRO A 39 4.18 9.88 -8.66
N ASP A 40 3.11 10.58 -8.27
CA ASP A 40 2.56 10.53 -6.91
C ASP A 40 1.98 9.15 -6.62
N ARG A 41 1.23 8.57 -7.56
CA ARG A 41 0.72 7.18 -7.44
C ARG A 41 1.86 6.18 -7.31
N ARG A 42 2.93 6.33 -8.08
CA ARG A 42 4.11 5.45 -7.98
C ARG A 42 4.76 5.54 -6.61
N THR A 43 4.91 6.76 -6.08
CA THR A 43 5.46 6.99 -4.74
C THR A 43 4.56 6.37 -3.66
N PHE A 44 3.24 6.57 -3.78
CA PHE A 44 2.26 5.98 -2.89
C PHE A 44 2.33 4.45 -2.87
N TYR A 45 2.37 3.80 -4.04
CA TYR A 45 2.50 2.33 -4.11
C TYR A 45 3.81 1.83 -3.51
N ARG A 46 4.93 2.55 -3.71
CA ARG A 46 6.21 2.18 -3.11
C ARG A 46 6.16 2.22 -1.59
N ILE A 47 5.58 3.28 -1.00
CA ILE A 47 5.42 3.41 0.45
C ILE A 47 4.54 2.27 0.99
N MET A 48 3.45 1.92 0.31
CA MET A 48 2.58 0.81 0.73
C MET A 48 3.31 -0.55 0.70
N LEU A 49 4.14 -0.78 -0.31
CA LEU A 49 4.94 -2.01 -0.42
C LEU A 49 6.00 -2.08 0.68
N GLU A 50 6.72 -0.98 0.95
CA GLU A 50 7.73 -0.92 2.00
C GLU A 50 7.13 -1.17 3.40
N HIS A 51 5.93 -0.65 3.66
CA HIS A 51 5.22 -0.95 4.89
C HIS A 51 4.80 -2.42 5.00
N HIS A 52 4.37 -3.02 3.89
CA HIS A 52 3.99 -4.43 3.85
C HIS A 52 5.21 -5.35 4.08
N GLU A 53 6.32 -5.03 3.44
CA GLU A 53 7.60 -5.74 3.62
C GLU A 53 8.06 -5.66 5.07
N ARG A 54 8.07 -4.47 5.68
CA ARG A 54 8.37 -4.34 7.13
C ARG A 54 7.43 -5.15 8.01
N ALA A 55 6.14 -5.23 7.67
CA ALA A 55 5.20 -6.05 8.43
C ALA A 55 5.52 -7.55 8.29
N GLN A 56 5.90 -8.00 7.10
CA GLN A 56 6.38 -9.36 6.86
C GLN A 56 7.66 -9.67 7.63
N GLU A 57 8.64 -8.76 7.62
CA GLU A 57 9.87 -8.90 8.39
C GLU A 57 9.59 -9.02 9.89
N MET A 58 8.70 -8.20 10.43
CA MET A 58 8.31 -8.28 11.85
C MET A 58 7.66 -9.64 12.16
N VAL A 59 6.69 -10.09 11.38
CA VAL A 59 6.03 -11.38 11.61
C VAL A 59 7.02 -12.53 11.48
N ALA A 60 7.92 -12.50 10.49
CA ALA A 60 8.96 -13.51 10.33
C ALA A 60 9.97 -13.51 11.49
N ALA A 61 10.37 -12.34 11.97
CA ALA A 61 11.31 -12.20 13.08
C ALA A 61 10.73 -12.69 14.42
N TYR A 62 9.45 -12.41 14.67
CA TYR A 62 8.79 -12.76 15.94
C TYR A 62 7.95 -14.05 15.88
N ARG A 63 7.89 -14.73 14.72
CA ARG A 63 7.12 -15.97 14.45
C ARG A 63 5.66 -15.88 14.91
N LEU A 64 5.00 -14.75 14.66
CA LEU A 64 3.59 -14.51 14.98
C LEU A 64 2.65 -15.03 13.89
#